data_AF-A0ABC8BL04-F1
#
_entry.id   AF-A0ABC8BL04-F1
#
_cell.length_a   1.000
_cell.length_b   1.000
_cell.length_c   1.000
_cell.angle_alpha   90.00
_cell.angle_beta   90.00
_cell.angle_gamma   90.00
#
_symmetry.space_group_name_H-M   'P 1'
#
loop_
_entity.id
_entity.type
_entity.pdbx_description
1 polymer ?
#
loop_
_entity_poly.entity_id
_entity_poly.type
_entity_poly.pdbx_seq_one_letter_code
_entity_poly.pdbx_strand_id
1 'polypeptide(L)'
;MPVHKPKIRYGRRMFLLLGILPVAFWYFSSPVVAVNFSPNSKEEFRYVWNTQDRIHRGDIRHGGSAVEFSYIFPDGDFFMMFDWWTDKGFKQCIDITPKWGSTIDIYLDDIGRIDTAKTAPEVIARLKQCPGRADPFQP
;
A
#
# COMPACT_ATOMS: atom_id res chain seq x y z
N MET A 1 -51.66 16.82 -33.81
CA MET A 1 -51.15 16.37 -32.48
C MET A 1 -49.64 16.60 -32.46
N PRO A 2 -49.08 17.46 -31.59
CA PRO A 2 -47.63 17.67 -31.57
C PRO A 2 -46.94 16.56 -30.77
N VAL A 3 -45.92 15.95 -31.38
CA VAL A 3 -45.14 14.85 -30.81
C VAL A 3 -44.18 15.38 -29.74
N HIS A 4 -44.40 14.96 -28.51
CA HIS A 4 -43.55 15.29 -27.36
C HIS A 4 -42.18 14.58 -27.51
N LYS A 5 -41.13 15.28 -27.93
CA LYS A 5 -39.77 14.73 -27.91
C LYS A 5 -39.25 14.73 -26.47
N PRO A 6 -38.79 13.59 -25.90
CA PRO A 6 -38.18 13.58 -24.58
C PRO A 6 -36.75 14.11 -24.70
N LYS A 7 -36.58 15.44 -24.71
CA LYS A 7 -35.29 16.06 -24.44
C LYS A 7 -35.14 16.13 -22.91
N ILE A 8 -33.92 15.91 -22.40
CA ILE A 8 -33.55 15.99 -20.97
C ILE A 8 -33.70 14.66 -20.16
N ARG A 9 -33.19 13.54 -20.70
CA ARG A 9 -32.77 12.39 -19.86
C ARG A 9 -31.30 12.01 -20.00
N TYR A 10 -30.67 12.41 -21.11
CA TYR A 10 -29.24 12.20 -21.36
C TYR A 10 -28.33 13.13 -20.54
N GLY A 11 -28.70 14.41 -20.37
CA GLY A 11 -27.88 15.37 -19.62
C GLY A 11 -27.61 14.95 -18.17
N ARG A 12 -28.65 14.53 -17.43
CA ARG A 12 -28.52 14.08 -16.04
C ARG A 12 -27.68 12.80 -15.90
N ARG A 13 -27.80 11.85 -16.83
CA ARG A 13 -26.95 10.64 -16.86
C ARG A 13 -25.51 10.99 -17.21
N MET A 14 -25.30 11.93 -18.12
CA MET A 14 -23.97 12.40 -18.51
C MET A 14 -23.25 13.12 -17.37
N PHE A 15 -23.94 14.00 -16.63
CA PHE A 15 -23.36 14.64 -15.43
C PHE A 15 -23.06 13.64 -14.31
N LEU A 16 -23.91 12.63 -14.11
CA LEU A 16 -23.64 11.55 -13.16
C LEU A 16 -22.41 10.73 -13.58
N LEU A 17 -22.31 10.35 -14.85
CA LEU A 17 -21.14 9.63 -15.37
C LEU A 17 -19.86 10.48 -15.27
N LEU A 18 -19.95 11.78 -15.60
CA LEU A 18 -18.82 12.73 -15.52
C LEU A 18 -18.33 12.93 -14.09
N GLY A 19 -19.20 12.80 -13.07
CA GLY A 19 -18.80 12.85 -11.66
C GLY A 19 -18.26 11.50 -11.13
N ILE A 20 -18.90 10.39 -11.51
CA ILE A 20 -18.54 9.05 -11.01
C ILE A 20 -17.22 8.56 -11.63
N LEU A 21 -17.00 8.82 -12.92
CA LEU A 21 -15.82 8.30 -13.63
C LEU A 21 -14.49 8.83 -13.07
N PRO A 22 -14.30 10.14 -12.80
CA PRO A 22 -13.06 10.63 -12.19
C PRO A 22 -12.84 10.10 -10.78
N VAL A 23 -13.90 9.98 -9.96
CA VAL A 23 -13.81 9.42 -8.61
C VAL A 23 -13.41 7.95 -8.66
N ALA A 24 -14.05 7.17 -9.53
CA ALA A 24 -13.69 5.77 -9.75
C ALA A 24 -12.25 5.65 -10.27
N PHE A 25 -11.87 6.45 -11.26
CA PHE A 25 -10.51 6.49 -11.80
C PHE A 25 -9.48 6.78 -10.72
N TRP A 26 -9.73 7.76 -9.85
CA TRP A 26 -8.84 8.11 -8.75
C TRP A 26 -8.67 6.93 -7.78
N TYR A 27 -9.78 6.28 -7.42
CA TYR A 27 -9.76 5.12 -6.51
C TYR A 27 -8.97 3.94 -7.09
N PHE A 28 -9.17 3.61 -8.37
CA PHE A 28 -8.48 2.49 -9.01
C PHE A 28 -7.01 2.79 -9.39
N SER A 29 -6.66 4.06 -9.56
CA SER A 29 -5.29 4.45 -9.95
C SER A 29 -4.34 4.60 -8.76
N SER A 30 -4.89 4.68 -7.54
CA SER A 30 -4.11 4.85 -6.30
C SER A 30 -3.31 3.57 -6.01
N PRO A 31 -1.96 3.64 -5.99
CA PRO A 31 -1.15 2.49 -5.60
C PRO A 31 -1.46 2.09 -4.17
N VAL A 32 -1.54 0.79 -3.92
CA VAL A 32 -1.78 0.24 -2.58
C VAL A 32 -0.60 -0.64 -2.21
N VAL A 33 -0.11 -0.54 -0.98
CA VAL A 33 0.91 -1.45 -0.46
C VAL A 33 0.35 -2.16 0.75
N ALA A 34 0.45 -3.48 0.76
CA ALA A 34 0.04 -4.33 1.86
C ALA A 34 1.24 -5.15 2.35
N VAL A 35 1.58 -4.98 3.62
CA VAL A 35 2.56 -5.84 4.31
C VAL A 35 1.80 -6.86 5.14
N ASN A 36 1.85 -8.11 4.70
CA ASN A 36 1.14 -9.24 5.27
C ASN A 36 2.04 -9.97 6.28
N PHE A 37 1.61 -10.01 7.53
CA PHE A 37 2.29 -10.73 8.60
C PHE A 37 1.90 -12.20 8.58
N SER A 38 2.85 -13.09 8.83
CA SER A 38 2.56 -14.52 8.91
C SER A 38 1.56 -14.80 10.04
N PRO A 39 0.52 -15.63 9.80
CA PRO A 39 -0.38 -16.07 10.85
C PRO A 39 0.30 -16.95 11.90
N ASN A 40 1.48 -17.51 11.57
CA ASN A 40 2.26 -18.34 12.49
C ASN A 40 3.24 -17.52 13.34
N SER A 41 3.25 -16.19 13.22
CA SER A 41 4.13 -15.36 14.03
C SER A 41 3.79 -15.50 15.51
N LYS A 42 4.80 -15.79 16.34
CA LYS A 42 4.64 -15.92 17.79
C LYS A 42 4.78 -14.59 18.53
N GLU A 43 5.22 -13.55 17.85
CA GLU A 43 5.50 -12.24 18.42
C GLU A 43 4.49 -11.19 17.97
N GLU A 44 4.23 -10.23 18.85
CA GLU A 44 3.46 -9.04 18.51
C GLU A 44 4.38 -8.05 17.77
N PHE A 45 4.01 -7.70 16.54
CA PHE A 45 4.69 -6.70 15.75
C PHE A 45 4.04 -5.34 15.94
N ARG A 46 4.86 -4.32 16.12
CA ARG A 46 4.46 -2.92 16.02
C ARG A 46 5.02 -2.38 14.72
N TYR A 47 4.26 -1.54 14.04
CA TYR A 47 4.69 -0.96 12.78
C TYR A 47 4.35 0.52 12.69
N VAL A 48 5.10 1.19 11.81
CA VAL A 48 4.92 2.58 11.42
C VAL A 48 5.07 2.68 9.92
N TRP A 49 4.03 3.15 9.26
CA TRP A 49 4.12 3.73 7.93
C TRP A 49 4.56 5.18 8.04
N ASN A 50 5.49 5.58 7.18
CA ASN A 50 5.81 6.98 6.91
C ASN A 50 5.78 7.21 5.41
N THR A 51 4.68 7.77 4.92
CA THR A 51 4.46 8.07 3.50
C THR A 51 4.43 9.57 3.33
N GLN A 52 5.57 10.17 2.96
CA GLN A 52 5.71 11.63 2.82
C GLN A 52 5.18 12.39 4.06
N ASP A 53 5.74 12.08 5.24
CA ASP A 53 5.37 12.62 6.55
C ASP A 53 3.97 12.24 7.06
N ARG A 54 3.18 11.49 6.29
CA ARG A 54 1.97 10.85 6.80
C ARG A 54 2.36 9.61 7.61
N ILE A 55 2.25 9.74 8.93
CA ILE A 55 2.60 8.69 9.89
C ILE A 55 1.36 7.91 10.29
N HIS A 56 1.32 6.61 9.95
CA HIS A 56 0.32 5.67 10.45
C HIS A 56 0.99 4.61 11.31
N ARG A 57 0.41 4.29 12.47
CA ARG A 57 0.98 3.33 13.42
C ARG A 57 -0.05 2.27 13.76
N GLY A 58 0.41 1.05 13.97
CA GLY A 58 -0.44 -0.02 14.44
C GLY A 58 0.36 -1.15 15.07
N ASP A 59 -0.38 -2.07 15.67
CA ASP A 59 0.10 -3.30 16.26
C ASP A 59 -0.62 -4.50 15.64
N ILE A 60 0.12 -5.58 15.42
CA ILE A 60 -0.35 -6.84 14.84
C ILE A 60 0.15 -7.98 15.70
N ARG A 61 -0.79 -8.70 16.33
CA ARG A 61 -0.47 -9.79 17.25
C ARG A 61 -0.12 -11.09 16.54
N HIS A 62 -1.02 -11.59 15.70
CA HIS A 62 -0.87 -12.89 15.02
C HIS A 62 -1.55 -12.81 13.66
N GLY A 63 -0.74 -12.69 12.59
CA GLY A 63 -1.25 -12.49 11.24
C GLY A 63 -2.02 -11.17 11.05
N GLY A 64 -2.29 -10.84 9.79
CA GLY A 64 -2.96 -9.60 9.39
C GLY A 64 -2.13 -8.81 8.39
N SER A 65 -2.64 -7.65 7.99
CA SER A 65 -2.03 -6.85 6.93
C SER A 65 -1.98 -5.39 7.34
N ALA A 66 -0.79 -4.80 7.31
CA ALA A 66 -0.63 -3.36 7.38
C ALA A 66 -0.76 -2.80 5.96
N VAL A 67 -1.82 -2.04 5.71
CA VAL A 67 -2.14 -1.51 4.38
C VAL A 67 -1.99 0.01 4.39
N GLU A 68 -1.33 0.55 3.37
CA GLU A 68 -1.15 1.99 3.20
C GLU A 68 -1.34 2.38 1.73
N PHE A 69 -1.98 3.53 1.51
CA PHE A 69 -2.26 4.06 0.17
C PHE A 69 -1.17 5.03 -0.25
N SER A 70 -0.63 4.87 -1.45
CA SER A 70 0.33 5.81 -1.98
C SER A 70 -0.35 6.92 -2.80
N TYR A 71 0.43 7.93 -3.19
CA TYR A 71 -0.03 8.98 -4.09
C TYR A 71 -0.03 8.49 -5.54
N ILE A 72 -1.03 8.93 -6.32
CA ILE A 72 -1.14 8.61 -7.76
C ILE A 72 -0.02 9.29 -8.55
N PHE A 73 0.34 10.51 -8.15
CA PHE A 73 1.38 11.32 -8.78
C PHE A 73 2.39 11.76 -7.71
N PRO A 74 3.29 10.86 -7.28
CA PRO A 74 4.36 11.22 -6.36
C PRO A 74 5.32 12.24 -7.00
N ASP A 75 5.86 13.14 -6.20
CA ASP A 75 6.94 14.04 -6.58
C ASP A 75 8.30 13.31 -6.62
N GLY A 76 9.35 14.01 -7.03
CA GLY A 76 10.69 13.43 -7.21
C GLY A 76 11.39 13.03 -5.90
N ASP A 77 10.94 13.60 -4.79
CA ASP A 77 11.40 13.37 -3.42
C ASP A 77 10.47 12.45 -2.61
N PHE A 78 9.47 11.85 -3.27
CA PHE A 78 8.54 10.93 -2.64
C PHE A 78 9.25 9.72 -2.01
N PHE A 79 8.89 9.41 -0.78
CA PHE A 79 9.31 8.22 -0.07
C PHE A 79 8.13 7.55 0.64
N MET A 80 8.21 6.22 0.75
CA MET A 80 7.22 5.41 1.45
C MET A 80 7.96 4.36 2.27
N MET A 81 8.10 4.63 3.57
CA MET A 81 8.86 3.78 4.47
C MET A 81 7.92 2.98 5.36
N PHE A 82 8.27 1.72 5.56
CA PHE A 82 7.64 0.83 6.53
C PHE A 82 8.67 0.37 7.54
N ASP A 83 8.46 0.74 8.80
CA ASP A 83 9.28 0.32 9.93
C ASP A 83 8.46 -0.63 10.80
N TRP A 84 9.02 -1.78 11.16
CA TRP A 84 8.33 -2.71 12.05
C TRP A 84 9.32 -3.38 12.99
N TRP A 85 8.85 -3.70 14.18
CA TRP A 85 9.67 -4.25 15.24
C TRP A 85 8.86 -5.08 16.22
N THR A 86 9.55 -5.89 17.02
CA THR A 86 8.97 -6.61 18.15
C THR A 86 9.60 -6.12 19.44
N ASP A 87 8.91 -6.33 20.56
CA ASP A 87 9.43 -5.97 21.89
C ASP A 87 10.67 -6.81 22.29
N LYS A 88 10.98 -7.88 21.55
CA LYS A 88 12.14 -8.74 21.78
C LYS A 88 13.42 -8.28 21.07
N GLY A 89 13.38 -7.13 20.40
CA GLY A 89 14.55 -6.49 19.79
C GLY A 89 14.70 -6.74 18.28
N PHE A 90 13.78 -7.45 17.64
CA PHE A 90 13.71 -7.48 16.18
C PHE A 90 13.26 -6.12 15.67
N LYS A 91 13.96 -5.55 14.69
CA LYS A 91 13.58 -4.29 14.04
C LYS A 91 14.05 -4.27 12.60
N GLN A 92 13.14 -3.94 11.68
CA GLN A 92 13.43 -3.86 10.26
C GLN A 92 12.79 -2.62 9.62
N CYS A 93 13.31 -2.25 8.46
CA CYS A 93 12.78 -1.11 7.70
C CYS A 93 12.97 -1.33 6.20
N ILE A 94 11.92 -1.03 5.44
CA ILE A 94 11.96 -1.00 3.98
C ILE A 94 11.46 0.34 3.47
N ASP A 95 12.14 0.83 2.44
CA ASP A 95 11.65 1.90 1.57
C ASP A 95 11.04 1.25 0.32
N ILE A 96 9.80 1.60 0.03
CA ILE A 96 8.99 0.94 -0.99
C ILE A 96 8.75 1.91 -2.13
N THR A 97 9.11 1.50 -3.35
CA THR A 97 8.72 2.23 -4.55
C THR A 97 7.38 1.71 -5.07
N PRO A 98 6.25 2.43 -4.85
CA PRO A 98 4.92 1.99 -5.24
C PRO A 98 4.79 1.85 -6.77
N LYS A 99 3.84 1.02 -7.21
CA LYS A 99 3.55 0.79 -8.63
C LYS A 99 2.15 1.32 -8.95
N TRP A 100 2.12 2.31 -9.85
CA TRP A 100 0.90 2.96 -10.30
C TRP A 100 -0.16 1.95 -10.78
N GLY A 101 -1.41 2.13 -10.32
CA GLY A 101 -2.54 1.30 -10.73
C GLY A 101 -2.44 -0.17 -10.30
N SER A 102 -1.66 -0.50 -9.27
CA SER A 102 -1.54 -1.87 -8.77
C SER A 102 -1.35 -1.93 -7.26
N THR A 103 -1.74 -3.07 -6.69
CA THR A 103 -1.43 -3.43 -5.31
C THR A 103 -0.10 -4.17 -5.26
N ILE A 104 0.74 -3.80 -4.30
CA ILE A 104 1.97 -4.49 -3.97
C ILE A 104 1.74 -5.27 -2.67
N ASP A 105 1.87 -6.59 -2.75
CA ASP A 105 1.79 -7.48 -1.60
C ASP A 105 3.19 -7.91 -1.18
N ILE A 106 3.56 -7.57 0.05
CA ILE A 106 4.81 -7.98 0.69
C ILE A 106 4.44 -8.96 1.78
N TYR A 107 5.09 -10.12 1.81
CA TYR A 107 4.82 -11.14 2.82
C TYR A 107 5.98 -11.21 3.79
N LEU A 108 5.67 -11.26 5.08
CA LEU A 108 6.62 -11.51 6.14
C LEU A 108 6.53 -12.98 6.60
N ASP A 109 7.68 -13.55 6.94
CA ASP A 109 7.79 -14.89 7.51
C ASP A 109 7.41 -14.91 9.00
N ASP A 110 7.55 -16.07 9.64
CA ASP A 110 7.12 -16.30 11.02
C ASP A 110 7.94 -15.51 12.05
N ILE A 111 9.12 -15.00 11.66
CA ILE A 111 10.01 -14.18 12.49
C ILE A 111 9.99 -12.69 12.08
N GLY A 112 9.19 -12.34 11.06
CA GLY A 112 9.01 -10.96 10.60
C GLY A 112 10.00 -10.49 9.53
N ARG A 113 10.81 -11.38 8.94
CA ARG A 113 11.64 -11.06 7.78
C ARG A 113 10.82 -11.14 6.50
N ILE A 114 11.30 -10.52 5.42
CA ILE A 114 10.61 -10.58 4.13
C ILE A 114 10.70 -12.01 3.59
N ASP A 115 9.55 -12.64 3.40
CA ASP A 115 9.41 -13.95 2.80
C ASP A 115 9.62 -13.81 1.29
N THR A 116 10.85 -14.03 0.83
CA THR A 116 11.22 -13.96 -0.58
C THR A 116 10.66 -15.11 -1.42
N ALA A 117 10.15 -16.17 -0.80
CA ALA A 117 9.48 -17.25 -1.50
C ALA A 117 8.01 -16.90 -1.83
N LYS A 118 7.35 -16.09 -0.99
CA LYS A 118 5.97 -15.63 -1.22
C LYS A 118 5.89 -14.26 -1.88
N THR A 119 6.84 -13.37 -1.61
CA THR A 119 6.87 -12.03 -2.19
C THR A 119 7.38 -12.11 -3.63
N ALA A 120 6.61 -11.56 -4.58
CA ALA A 120 6.96 -11.66 -5.99
C ALA A 120 8.33 -10.98 -6.29
N PRO A 121 9.18 -11.54 -7.19
CA PRO A 121 10.49 -10.96 -7.50
C PRO A 121 10.43 -9.50 -7.99
N GLU A 122 9.40 -9.15 -8.73
CA GLU A 122 9.12 -7.78 -9.20
C GLU A 122 8.76 -6.82 -8.07
N VAL A 123 8.19 -7.32 -6.98
CA VAL A 123 7.94 -6.55 -5.75
C VAL A 123 9.24 -6.38 -5.00
N ILE A 124 10.03 -7.45 -4.83
CA ILE A 124 11.35 -7.41 -4.15
C ILE A 124 12.26 -6.37 -4.81
N ALA A 125 12.28 -6.29 -6.14
CA ALA A 125 13.07 -5.29 -6.88
C ALA A 125 12.68 -3.83 -6.60
N ARG A 126 11.52 -3.60 -5.99
CA ARG A 126 11.01 -2.28 -5.59
C ARG A 126 11.23 -1.97 -4.11
N LEU A 127 11.72 -2.94 -3.34
CA LEU A 127 12.06 -2.77 -1.93
C LEU A 127 13.52 -2.36 -1.84
N LYS A 128 13.76 -1.29 -1.09
CA LYS A 128 15.10 -0.79 -0.82
C LYS A 128 15.33 -0.75 0.68
N GLN A 129 16.59 -0.85 1.05
CA GLN A 129 17.04 -0.60 2.41
C GLN A 129 16.77 0.85 2.80
N CYS A 130 16.23 1.06 4.00
CA CYS A 130 16.09 2.40 4.55
C CYS A 130 17.46 3.05 4.84
N PRO A 131 17.62 4.36 4.61
CA PRO A 131 18.88 5.06 4.89
C PRO A 131 19.33 4.88 6.35
N GLY A 132 20.59 4.47 6.56
CA GLY A 132 21.18 4.30 7.90
C GLY A 132 20.68 3.11 8.72
N ARG A 133 19.92 2.18 8.12
CA ARG A 133 19.42 0.95 8.76
C ARG A 133 20.21 -0.27 8.30
N ALA A 134 20.01 -1.42 8.94
CA ALA A 134 20.52 -2.71 8.43
C ALA A 134 19.81 -3.11 7.12
N ASP A 135 20.43 -3.95 6.32
CA ASP A 135 19.84 -4.49 5.10
C ASP A 135 18.62 -5.37 5.47
N PRO A 136 17.41 -5.09 4.93
CA PRO A 136 16.19 -5.83 5.25
C PRO A 136 16.20 -7.29 4.77
N PHE A 137 17.14 -7.66 3.90
CA PHE A 137 17.31 -9.03 3.42
C PHE A 137 18.45 -9.79 4.11
N GLN A 138 19.22 -9.12 4.97
CA GLN A 138 20.27 -9.78 5.75
C GLN A 138 19.72 -10.40 7.05
N PRO A 139 20.29 -11.54 7.49
CA PRO A 139 19.87 -12.26 8.69
C PRO A 139 20.17 -11.50 9.99
#